data_AF-A0A3S0XM84-F1
#
_entry.id   AF-A0A3S0XM84-F1
#
_cell.length_a   1.000
_cell.length_b   1.000
_cell.length_c   1.000
_cell.angle_alpha   90.00
_cell.angle_beta   90.00
_cell.angle_gamma   90.00
#
_symmetry.space_group_name_H-M   'P 1'
#
loop_
_entity.id
_entity.type
_entity.pdbx_description
1 polymer ?
#
loop_
_entity_poly.entity_id
_entity_poly.type
_entity_poly.pdbx_seq_one_letter_code
_entity_poly.pdbx_strand_id
1 'polypeptide(L)'
;MTHSTVTTPLPTKHTKSASTVKSNSKVSSAELTDAFDPENSASATLTVTAVEVPELTEDEQRDRLYLERKIERAFFEAGKALMELRDHRLYRSTHKTFEEYCKDRFGFERRHPYRLIEAAVVVDNLMQMCPNGTQIEANSNDEQKQSIGTQIEIESSEQQMRPNGTQILPTSERQVRPLTELEPSQQQEVWQTAVQEAGGKVPTGRIVKDVVQRIMERTKAPNSYCVGEVCQIVAKDNPELRGKGSCGSTP
;
A
#
# COMPACT_ATOMS: atom_id res chain seq x y z
N MET A 1 -17.18 13.76 -60.77
CA MET A 1 -18.45 13.09 -60.48
C MET A 1 -18.59 12.96 -58.96
N THR A 2 -19.67 13.54 -58.42
CA THR A 2 -20.26 13.31 -57.08
C THR A 2 -19.36 12.86 -55.91
N HIS A 3 -19.08 13.78 -54.98
CA HIS A 3 -18.73 13.46 -53.60
C HIS A 3 -19.97 12.92 -52.85
N SER A 4 -19.77 12.15 -51.77
CA SER A 4 -20.85 11.78 -50.83
C SER A 4 -20.34 11.73 -49.40
N THR A 5 -20.34 12.90 -48.77
CA THR A 5 -20.35 13.06 -47.31
C THR A 5 -21.78 12.93 -46.81
N VAL A 6 -22.05 12.10 -45.79
CA VAL A 6 -23.35 12.05 -45.12
C VAL A 6 -23.23 12.66 -43.73
N THR A 7 -24.07 13.66 -43.48
CA THR A 7 -24.14 14.50 -42.28
C THR A 7 -25.09 13.90 -41.22
N THR A 8 -24.83 14.24 -39.97
CA THR A 8 -25.59 13.91 -38.73
C THR A 8 -27.10 14.24 -38.79
N PRO A 9 -27.91 13.72 -37.84
CA PRO A 9 -28.31 14.60 -36.74
C PRO A 9 -28.41 13.96 -35.34
N LEU A 10 -28.37 14.82 -34.31
CA LEU A 10 -28.68 14.54 -32.90
C LEU A 10 -29.91 15.36 -32.48
N PRO A 11 -30.93 14.76 -31.82
CA PRO A 11 -31.63 15.41 -30.67
C PRO A 11 -32.17 14.40 -29.61
N THR A 12 -32.51 14.71 -28.34
CA THR A 12 -32.20 15.86 -27.45
C THR A 12 -32.33 15.47 -25.95
N LYS A 13 -31.76 16.31 -25.08
CA LYS A 13 -31.87 16.44 -23.61
C LYS A 13 -33.28 16.17 -22.98
N HIS A 14 -33.31 15.49 -21.84
CA HIS A 14 -34.26 15.71 -20.71
C HIS A 14 -33.53 15.43 -19.38
N THR A 15 -33.08 16.46 -18.65
CA THR A 15 -33.73 17.12 -17.49
C THR A 15 -33.79 16.30 -16.19
N LYS A 16 -32.82 16.57 -15.31
CA LYS A 16 -32.93 16.83 -13.86
C LYS A 16 -34.17 16.26 -13.12
N SER A 17 -33.93 15.36 -12.16
CA SER A 17 -34.67 15.31 -10.88
C SER A 17 -33.81 14.61 -9.82
N ALA A 18 -33.72 15.20 -8.64
CA ALA A 18 -33.16 14.56 -7.46
C ALA A 18 -34.32 14.06 -6.59
N SER A 19 -34.25 12.84 -6.08
CA SER A 19 -35.16 12.37 -5.03
C SER A 19 -34.46 11.42 -4.07
N THR A 20 -34.45 11.82 -2.81
CA THR A 20 -34.17 11.00 -1.64
C THR A 20 -35.05 9.75 -1.64
N VAL A 21 -34.48 8.57 -1.38
CA VAL A 21 -35.24 7.40 -0.95
C VAL A 21 -34.64 6.88 0.35
N LYS A 22 -35.44 6.98 1.42
CA LYS A 22 -35.15 6.44 2.75
C LYS A 22 -35.57 4.97 2.81
N SER A 23 -34.85 4.21 3.62
CA SER A 23 -35.36 3.15 4.51
C SER A 23 -36.37 2.13 3.98
N ASN A 24 -35.98 0.86 3.98
CA ASN A 24 -36.93 -0.26 4.05
C ASN A 24 -36.58 -1.16 5.23
N SER A 25 -37.19 -0.92 6.39
CA SER A 25 -37.08 -1.75 7.59
C SER A 25 -38.40 -2.45 7.85
N LYS A 26 -38.39 -3.77 7.72
CA LYS A 26 -39.52 -4.68 7.89
C LYS A 26 -39.99 -4.66 9.36
N VAL A 27 -41.22 -4.20 9.61
CA VAL A 27 -41.88 -4.28 10.92
C VAL A 27 -42.92 -5.40 10.87
N SER A 28 -42.81 -6.34 11.81
CA SER A 28 -43.86 -7.31 12.11
C SER A 28 -44.61 -6.89 13.37
N SER A 29 -45.90 -7.18 13.40
CA SER A 29 -46.87 -6.69 14.38
C SER A 29 -46.57 -7.09 15.82
N ALA A 30 -46.84 -6.17 16.75
CA ALA A 30 -47.24 -6.45 18.12
C ALA A 30 -48.30 -5.42 18.54
N GLU A 31 -49.26 -5.83 19.36
CA GLU A 31 -50.47 -5.07 19.67
C GLU A 31 -50.24 -3.83 20.53
N LEU A 32 -51.09 -2.81 20.35
CA LEU A 32 -51.19 -1.65 21.23
C LEU A 32 -52.51 -1.73 22.00
N THR A 33 -52.44 -1.84 23.33
CA THR A 33 -53.58 -1.53 24.21
C THR A 33 -53.56 -0.04 24.54
N ASP A 34 -54.66 0.63 24.22
CA ASP A 34 -54.88 2.06 24.43
C ASP A 34 -55.20 2.38 25.91
N ALA A 35 -54.53 3.40 26.46
CA ALA A 35 -54.88 4.07 27.72
C ALA A 35 -54.06 5.38 27.85
N PHE A 36 -54.58 6.49 27.34
CA PHE A 36 -54.05 7.84 27.60
C PHE A 36 -54.78 8.51 28.76
N ASP A 37 -54.12 8.67 29.91
CA ASP A 37 -54.50 9.63 30.97
C ASP A 37 -53.67 10.92 30.82
N PRO A 38 -54.27 12.11 30.58
CA PRO A 38 -53.53 13.29 30.15
C PRO A 38 -53.39 14.42 31.20
N GLU A 39 -52.84 14.16 32.40
CA GLU A 39 -52.39 15.23 33.31
C GLU A 39 -51.10 14.91 34.08
N ASN A 40 -49.93 15.20 33.50
CA ASN A 40 -48.84 15.90 34.20
C ASN A 40 -47.79 16.46 33.22
N SER A 41 -47.58 17.78 33.23
CA SER A 41 -46.55 18.44 32.41
C SER A 41 -45.22 18.56 33.16
N ALA A 42 -44.46 17.46 33.28
CA ALA A 42 -43.07 17.51 33.71
C ALA A 42 -42.22 16.34 33.16
N SER A 43 -41.17 16.68 32.40
CA SER A 43 -40.04 15.82 32.04
C SER A 43 -40.36 14.48 31.36
N ALA A 44 -40.62 14.51 30.05
CA ALA A 44 -40.50 13.33 29.19
C ALA A 44 -39.02 12.90 29.07
N THR A 45 -38.55 12.14 30.06
CA THR A 45 -37.21 11.53 30.04
C THR A 45 -37.18 10.47 28.95
N LEU A 46 -36.57 10.81 27.81
CA LEU A 46 -36.24 9.85 26.76
C LEU A 46 -35.15 8.91 27.29
N THR A 47 -35.57 7.80 27.90
CA THR A 47 -34.68 6.73 28.35
C THR A 47 -34.09 6.05 27.13
N VAL A 48 -32.96 6.56 26.65
CA VAL A 48 -32.15 5.90 25.62
C VAL A 48 -31.55 4.65 26.26
N THR A 49 -32.24 3.52 26.12
CA THR A 49 -31.73 2.21 26.50
C THR A 49 -30.50 1.92 25.63
N ALA A 50 -29.31 2.15 26.18
CA ALA A 50 -28.07 1.80 25.54
C ALA A 50 -28.03 0.28 25.35
N VAL A 51 -28.11 -0.17 24.09
CA VAL A 51 -27.86 -1.56 23.76
C VAL A 51 -26.35 -1.77 23.90
N GLU A 52 -25.95 -2.39 25.01
CA GLU A 52 -24.56 -2.80 25.23
C GLU A 52 -24.17 -3.82 24.16
N VAL A 53 -23.35 -3.38 23.20
CA VAL A 53 -22.75 -4.27 22.21
C VAL A 53 -21.67 -5.05 22.95
N PRO A 54 -21.73 -6.40 22.98
CA PRO A 54 -20.75 -7.19 23.71
C PRO A 54 -19.34 -6.99 23.12
N GLU A 55 -18.34 -6.94 24.00
CA GLU A 55 -16.94 -6.82 23.59
C GLU A 55 -16.49 -8.07 22.84
N LEU A 56 -15.68 -7.87 21.80
CA LEU A 56 -15.26 -8.93 20.88
C LEU A 56 -14.31 -9.90 21.57
N THR A 57 -14.59 -11.21 21.52
CA THR A 57 -13.75 -12.24 22.17
C THR A 57 -12.35 -12.32 21.56
N GLU A 58 -11.37 -12.86 22.30
CA GLU A 58 -10.00 -13.05 21.80
C GLU A 58 -9.96 -13.87 20.49
N ASP A 59 -10.84 -14.85 20.37
CA ASP A 59 -11.02 -15.69 19.18
C ASP A 59 -11.50 -14.89 17.97
N GLU A 60 -12.57 -14.11 18.14
CA GLU A 60 -13.09 -13.23 17.10
C GLU A 60 -12.10 -12.10 16.72
N GLN A 61 -11.30 -11.61 17.68
CA GLN A 61 -10.22 -10.67 17.41
C GLN A 61 -9.10 -11.30 16.56
N ARG A 62 -8.74 -12.57 16.83
CA ARG A 62 -7.77 -13.34 16.02
C ARG A 62 -8.29 -13.57 14.60
N ASP A 63 -9.54 -14.00 14.46
CA ASP A 63 -10.16 -14.24 13.16
C ASP A 63 -10.28 -12.95 12.35
N ARG A 64 -10.68 -11.85 12.99
CA ARG A 64 -10.67 -10.52 12.39
C ARG A 64 -9.29 -10.14 11.83
N LEU A 65 -8.22 -10.28 12.62
CA LEU A 65 -6.86 -9.97 12.19
C LEU A 65 -6.40 -10.87 11.03
N TYR A 66 -6.78 -12.14 11.02
CA TYR A 66 -6.50 -13.06 9.92
C TYR A 66 -7.21 -12.62 8.63
N LEU A 67 -8.50 -12.27 8.71
CA LEU A 67 -9.29 -11.80 7.57
C LEU A 67 -8.79 -10.46 7.02
N GLU A 68 -8.47 -9.50 7.90
CA GLU A 68 -7.88 -8.21 7.52
C GLU A 68 -6.56 -8.43 6.74
N ARG A 69 -5.62 -9.22 7.27
CA ARG A 69 -4.35 -9.54 6.59
C ARG A 69 -4.54 -10.26 5.25
N LYS A 70 -5.57 -11.09 5.12
CA LYS A 70 -5.90 -11.78 3.86
C LYS A 70 -6.42 -10.80 2.81
N ILE A 71 -7.25 -9.84 3.20
CA ILE A 71 -7.75 -8.78 2.32
C ILE A 71 -6.60 -7.86 1.86
N GLU A 72 -5.70 -7.48 2.77
CA GLU A 72 -4.52 -6.65 2.46
C GLU A 72 -3.57 -7.33 1.47
N ARG A 73 -3.41 -8.66 1.53
CA ARG A 73 -2.56 -9.42 0.61
C ARG A 73 -3.22 -9.76 -0.73
N ALA A 74 -4.54 -9.74 -0.82
CA ALA A 74 -5.27 -10.21 -1.99
C ALA A 74 -4.88 -9.50 -3.30
N PHE A 75 -4.58 -8.19 -3.27
CA PHE A 75 -4.15 -7.47 -4.48
C PHE A 75 -2.75 -7.88 -4.95
N PHE A 76 -1.85 -8.18 -4.00
CA PHE A 76 -0.48 -8.64 -4.26
C PHE A 76 -0.51 -10.06 -4.83
N GLU A 77 -1.22 -10.98 -4.19
CA GLU A 77 -1.41 -12.36 -4.64
C GLU A 77 -2.06 -12.39 -6.04
N ALA A 78 -3.08 -11.57 -6.29
CA ALA A 78 -3.68 -11.42 -7.62
C ALA A 78 -2.68 -10.88 -8.66
N GLY A 79 -1.84 -9.92 -8.30
CA GLY A 79 -0.78 -9.39 -9.17
C GLY A 79 0.25 -10.45 -9.56
N LYS A 80 0.71 -11.27 -8.61
CA LYS A 80 1.64 -12.39 -8.86
C LYS A 80 0.99 -13.45 -9.78
N ALA A 81 -0.25 -13.86 -9.49
CA ALA A 81 -0.97 -14.83 -10.31
C ALA A 81 -1.25 -14.32 -11.75
N LEU A 82 -1.58 -13.03 -11.90
CA LEU A 82 -1.74 -12.39 -13.21
C LEU A 82 -0.42 -12.32 -13.98
N MET A 83 0.71 -12.10 -13.29
CA MET A 83 2.05 -12.09 -13.88
C MET A 83 2.40 -13.48 -14.45
N GLU A 84 2.25 -14.55 -13.66
CA GLU A 84 2.49 -15.92 -14.14
C GLU A 84 1.58 -16.29 -15.31
N LEU A 85 0.29 -15.94 -15.24
CA LEU A 85 -0.68 -16.21 -16.31
C LEU A 85 -0.34 -15.48 -17.61
N ARG A 86 0.19 -14.25 -17.50
CA ARG A 86 0.69 -13.45 -18.64
C ARG A 86 1.96 -14.06 -19.23
N ASP A 87 2.95 -14.33 -18.39
CA ASP A 87 4.32 -14.65 -18.80
C ASP A 87 4.44 -16.08 -19.34
N HIS A 88 3.73 -17.04 -18.74
CA HIS A 88 3.57 -18.40 -19.28
C HIS A 88 2.50 -18.48 -20.39
N ARG A 89 1.83 -17.36 -20.71
CA ARG A 89 0.78 -17.23 -21.73
C ARG A 89 -0.32 -18.30 -21.62
N LEU A 90 -0.77 -18.60 -20.39
CA LEU A 90 -1.72 -19.71 -20.13
C LEU A 90 -3.12 -19.47 -20.73
N TYR A 91 -3.42 -18.22 -21.14
CA TYR A 91 -4.64 -17.85 -21.87
C TYR A 91 -4.69 -18.30 -23.34
N ARG A 92 -3.54 -18.72 -23.93
CA ARG A 92 -3.36 -18.94 -25.38
C ARG A 92 -4.28 -19.97 -26.04
N SER A 93 -4.94 -20.83 -25.26
CA SER A 93 -5.90 -21.83 -25.75
C SER A 93 -7.29 -21.27 -26.01
N THR A 94 -7.63 -20.12 -25.41
CA THR A 94 -8.99 -19.52 -25.47
C THR A 94 -8.98 -18.12 -26.07
N HIS A 95 -7.93 -17.34 -25.81
CA HIS A 95 -7.86 -15.92 -26.16
C HIS A 95 -6.55 -15.59 -26.88
N LYS A 96 -6.58 -14.60 -27.78
CA LYS A 96 -5.39 -14.19 -28.55
C LYS A 96 -4.46 -13.29 -27.74
N THR A 97 -5.02 -12.45 -26.88
CA THR A 97 -4.25 -11.54 -26.01
C THR A 97 -4.65 -11.69 -24.55
N PHE A 98 -3.74 -11.25 -23.66
CA PHE A 98 -3.93 -11.32 -22.22
C PHE A 98 -5.07 -10.42 -21.74
N GLU A 99 -5.24 -9.25 -22.35
CA GLU A 99 -6.27 -8.27 -22.00
C GLU A 99 -7.67 -8.76 -22.38
N GLU A 100 -7.80 -9.51 -23.48
CA GLU A 100 -9.06 -10.13 -23.90
C GLU A 100 -9.49 -11.17 -22.85
N TYR A 101 -8.56 -12.05 -22.46
CA TYR A 101 -8.77 -13.05 -21.40
C TYR A 101 -9.14 -12.40 -20.05
N CYS A 102 -8.40 -11.38 -19.61
CA CYS A 102 -8.67 -10.69 -18.34
C CYS A 102 -10.01 -9.95 -18.35
N LYS A 103 -10.43 -9.41 -19.50
CA LYS A 103 -11.73 -8.75 -19.65
C LYS A 103 -12.88 -9.77 -19.58
N ASP A 104 -12.76 -10.89 -20.29
CA ASP A 104 -13.80 -11.93 -20.34
C ASP A 104 -13.94 -12.68 -19.01
N ARG A 105 -12.82 -13.14 -18.43
CA ARG A 105 -12.81 -14.01 -17.25
C ARG A 105 -12.95 -13.28 -15.92
N PHE A 106 -12.47 -12.04 -15.82
CA PHE A 106 -12.40 -11.27 -14.57
C PHE A 106 -13.10 -9.90 -14.64
N GLY A 107 -13.67 -9.52 -15.79
CA GLY A 107 -14.31 -8.22 -15.98
C GLY A 107 -13.35 -7.03 -15.99
N PHE A 108 -12.04 -7.27 -16.11
CA PHE A 108 -11.03 -6.22 -15.93
C PHE A 108 -10.92 -5.26 -17.13
N GLU A 109 -10.78 -3.97 -16.84
CA GLU A 109 -10.33 -2.98 -17.82
C GLU A 109 -8.89 -3.26 -18.27
N ARG A 110 -8.56 -2.98 -19.54
CA ARG A 110 -7.24 -3.32 -20.14
C ARG A 110 -6.02 -2.95 -19.27
N ARG A 111 -6.05 -1.82 -18.55
CA ARG A 111 -4.91 -1.35 -17.73
C ARG A 111 -4.90 -1.89 -16.29
N HIS A 112 -6.00 -2.45 -15.80
CA HIS A 112 -6.09 -2.91 -14.41
C HIS A 112 -5.18 -4.12 -14.10
N PRO A 113 -5.09 -5.18 -14.94
CA PRO A 113 -4.18 -6.30 -14.71
C PRO A 113 -2.72 -5.86 -14.64
N TYR A 114 -2.30 -4.97 -15.55
CA TYR A 114 -0.93 -4.45 -15.57
C TYR A 114 -0.59 -3.67 -14.31
N ARG A 115 -1.51 -2.82 -13.80
CA ARG A 115 -1.30 -2.13 -12.53
C ARG A 115 -1.14 -3.07 -11.33
N LEU A 116 -1.89 -4.19 -11.30
CA LEU A 116 -1.75 -5.19 -10.25
C LEU A 116 -0.39 -5.92 -10.34
N ILE A 117 0.08 -6.22 -11.55
CA ILE A 117 1.41 -6.81 -11.79
C ILE A 117 2.53 -5.82 -11.39
N GLU A 118 2.46 -4.57 -11.87
CA GLU A 118 3.39 -3.48 -11.52
C GLU A 118 3.45 -3.27 -9.98
N ALA A 119 2.29 -3.24 -9.33
CA ALA A 119 2.17 -3.13 -7.88
C ALA A 119 2.80 -4.32 -7.15
N ALA A 120 2.63 -5.55 -7.64
CA ALA A 120 3.21 -6.74 -7.03
C ALA A 120 4.74 -6.73 -7.10
N VAL A 121 5.32 -6.28 -8.21
CA VAL A 121 6.78 -6.13 -8.35
C VAL A 121 7.35 -5.10 -7.35
N VAL A 122 6.64 -3.97 -7.14
CA VAL A 122 7.05 -3.00 -6.11
C VAL A 122 6.95 -3.61 -4.70
N VAL A 123 5.89 -4.36 -4.39
CA VAL A 123 5.76 -5.02 -3.08
C VAL A 123 6.85 -6.07 -2.85
N ASP A 124 7.17 -6.90 -3.86
CA ASP A 124 8.31 -7.84 -3.79
C ASP A 124 9.62 -7.11 -3.47
N ASN A 125 9.89 -5.99 -4.15
CA ASN A 125 11.07 -5.16 -3.93
C ASN A 125 11.12 -4.53 -2.52
N LEU A 126 9.97 -4.08 -1.99
CA LEU A 126 9.87 -3.59 -0.61
C LEU A 126 10.03 -4.71 0.43
N MET A 127 9.65 -5.95 0.10
CA MET A 127 9.87 -7.13 0.95
C MET A 127 11.34 -7.57 0.96
N GLN A 128 12.06 -7.44 -0.15
CA GLN A 128 13.48 -7.81 -0.26
C GLN A 128 14.45 -6.94 0.56
N MET A 129 14.01 -5.77 1.05
CA MET A 129 14.83 -4.90 1.93
C MET A 129 15.05 -5.40 3.35
N CYS A 130 14.47 -6.54 3.71
CA CYS A 130 14.68 -7.15 5.02
C CYS A 130 15.83 -8.17 4.95
N PRO A 131 17.00 -7.91 5.57
CA PRO A 131 17.92 -9.00 5.90
C PRO A 131 17.19 -10.00 6.80
N ASN A 132 17.18 -11.27 6.38
CA ASN A 132 16.29 -12.32 6.87
C ASN A 132 16.17 -12.41 8.40
N GLY A 133 15.02 -12.00 8.93
CA GLY A 133 14.56 -12.38 10.26
C GLY A 133 13.72 -13.65 10.19
N THR A 134 14.26 -14.78 10.66
CA THR A 134 13.52 -16.02 10.94
C THR A 134 13.09 -16.85 9.72
N GLN A 135 14.07 -17.35 8.96
CA GLN A 135 13.97 -18.73 8.43
C GLN A 135 14.20 -19.71 9.59
N ILE A 136 13.17 -19.95 10.42
CA ILE A 136 13.11 -21.20 11.18
C ILE A 136 12.42 -22.20 10.26
N GLU A 137 13.23 -22.87 9.44
CA GLU A 137 12.80 -24.13 8.87
C GLU A 137 12.66 -25.14 10.00
N ALA A 138 11.43 -25.35 10.46
CA ALA A 138 11.07 -26.48 11.30
C ALA A 138 11.06 -27.79 10.47
N ASN A 139 12.19 -28.08 9.82
CA ASN A 139 12.46 -29.36 9.18
C ASN A 139 13.08 -30.31 10.21
N SER A 140 12.64 -31.56 10.16
CA SER A 140 12.76 -32.50 11.27
C SER A 140 14.10 -33.24 11.32
N ASN A 141 14.40 -33.74 12.53
CA ASN A 141 15.27 -34.86 12.88
C ASN A 141 16.74 -34.60 13.27
N ASP A 142 16.99 -35.11 14.48
CA ASP A 142 18.19 -35.76 15.00
C ASP A 142 19.38 -34.99 15.58
N GLU A 143 19.86 -35.58 16.68
CA GLU A 143 20.92 -35.13 17.54
C GLU A 143 22.29 -35.34 16.90
N GLN A 144 23.17 -34.34 16.96
CA GLN A 144 24.59 -34.61 17.21
C GLN A 144 25.30 -33.41 17.84
N LYS A 145 25.61 -33.54 19.13
CA LYS A 145 26.56 -32.65 19.81
C LYS A 145 27.96 -32.91 19.27
N GLN A 146 28.67 -31.87 18.83
CA GLN A 146 30.08 -31.76 19.21
C GLN A 146 30.59 -30.33 19.24
N SER A 147 31.34 -30.05 20.30
CA SER A 147 31.94 -28.75 20.61
C SER A 147 33.27 -28.58 19.89
N ILE A 148 33.44 -27.45 19.20
CA ILE A 148 34.75 -26.82 19.02
C ILE A 148 34.55 -25.32 19.24
N GLY A 149 35.10 -24.82 20.34
CA GLY A 149 35.05 -23.39 20.64
C GLY A 149 36.17 -22.64 19.92
N THR A 150 35.84 -21.46 19.39
CA THR A 150 36.82 -20.42 19.07
C THR A 150 36.28 -19.11 19.62
N GLN A 151 36.94 -18.58 20.65
CA GLN A 151 36.65 -17.25 21.16
C GLN A 151 37.05 -16.22 20.09
N ILE A 152 36.05 -15.53 19.54
CA ILE A 152 36.26 -14.28 18.82
C ILE A 152 35.59 -13.19 19.66
N GLU A 153 36.38 -12.58 20.53
CA GLU A 153 36.04 -11.30 21.16
C GLU A 153 36.15 -10.23 20.08
N ILE A 154 35.02 -9.93 19.41
CA ILE A 154 34.88 -8.69 18.65
C ILE A 154 34.24 -7.67 19.58
N GLU A 155 35.03 -6.67 19.93
CA GLU A 155 34.65 -5.57 20.81
C GLU A 155 33.50 -4.76 20.22
N SER A 156 32.35 -4.82 20.90
CA SER A 156 31.59 -3.67 21.40
C SER A 156 31.89 -2.33 20.71
N SER A 157 31.43 -2.17 19.47
CA SER A 157 31.49 -0.92 18.71
C SER A 157 30.13 -0.59 18.11
N GLU A 158 29.21 -0.17 18.99
CA GLU A 158 27.99 0.63 18.77
C GLU A 158 27.31 0.56 17.38
N GLN A 159 27.10 -0.64 16.84
CA GLN A 159 26.12 -0.82 15.77
C GLN A 159 24.73 -0.69 16.38
N GLN A 160 24.21 0.54 16.31
CA GLN A 160 22.88 0.94 16.75
C GLN A 160 21.86 -0.16 16.46
N MET A 161 21.18 -0.63 17.52
CA MET A 161 19.96 -1.42 17.40
C MET A 161 18.96 -0.62 16.55
N ARG A 162 18.93 -0.90 15.24
CA ARG A 162 17.83 -0.49 14.40
C ARG A 162 16.61 -1.20 14.98
N PRO A 163 15.55 -0.50 15.39
CA PRO A 163 14.36 -1.17 15.87
C PRO A 163 13.91 -2.12 14.75
N ASN A 164 13.57 -3.36 15.11
CA ASN A 164 12.90 -4.29 14.19
C ASN A 164 11.55 -3.66 13.84
N GLY A 165 11.56 -2.81 12.81
CA GLY A 165 10.39 -2.08 12.36
C GLY A 165 9.35 -3.11 11.97
N THR A 166 8.22 -3.09 12.66
CA THR A 166 7.00 -3.79 12.25
C THR A 166 6.85 -3.59 10.75
N GLN A 167 6.92 -4.68 9.97
CA GLN A 167 7.14 -4.59 8.53
C GLN A 167 5.90 -3.98 7.86
N ILE A 168 5.90 -2.67 7.68
CA ILE A 168 4.77 -1.92 7.13
C ILE A 168 4.76 -2.12 5.63
N LEU A 169 4.09 -3.17 5.18
CA LEU A 169 3.88 -3.43 3.76
C LEU A 169 2.72 -2.57 3.22
N PRO A 170 2.70 -2.28 1.91
CA PRO A 170 1.55 -1.65 1.28
C PRO A 170 0.31 -2.55 1.34
N THR A 171 -0.83 -1.96 1.73
CA THR A 171 -2.13 -2.63 1.83
C THR A 171 -3.01 -2.40 0.59
N SER A 172 -2.58 -1.56 -0.35
CA SER A 172 -3.31 -1.26 -1.57
C SER A 172 -2.40 -0.86 -2.75
N GLU A 173 -2.74 -1.32 -3.95
CA GLU A 173 -2.17 -0.89 -5.24
C GLU A 173 -2.04 0.65 -5.36
N ARG A 174 -2.97 1.41 -4.78
CA ARG A 174 -2.95 2.88 -4.83
C ARG A 174 -1.77 3.52 -4.09
N GLN A 175 -1.18 2.82 -3.11
CA GLN A 175 -0.02 3.29 -2.36
C GLN A 175 1.28 3.08 -3.13
N VAL A 176 1.39 1.97 -3.87
CA VAL A 176 2.58 1.63 -4.65
C VAL A 176 2.58 2.19 -6.06
N ARG A 177 1.43 2.56 -6.63
CA ARG A 177 1.35 3.15 -7.98
C ARG A 177 2.29 4.36 -8.20
N PRO A 178 2.50 5.30 -7.25
CA PRO A 178 3.49 6.37 -7.43
C PRO A 178 4.94 5.88 -7.48
N LEU A 179 5.24 4.70 -6.92
CA LEU A 179 6.58 4.12 -6.85
C LEU A 179 6.97 3.38 -8.14
N THR A 180 6.02 2.98 -8.98
CA THR A 180 6.30 2.19 -10.21
C THR A 180 7.13 2.95 -11.25
N GLU A 181 7.24 4.28 -11.12
CA GLU A 181 8.03 5.15 -11.99
C GLU A 181 9.48 5.38 -11.46
N LEU A 182 9.84 4.78 -10.32
CA LEU A 182 11.13 4.95 -9.66
C LEU A 182 12.00 3.69 -9.72
N GLU A 183 13.33 3.88 -9.62
CA GLU A 183 14.29 2.78 -9.52
C GLU A 183 14.10 1.95 -8.24
N PRO A 184 14.39 0.63 -8.24
CA PRO A 184 14.11 -0.26 -7.11
C PRO A 184 14.66 0.22 -5.76
N SER A 185 15.87 0.78 -5.73
CA SER A 185 16.46 1.35 -4.51
C SER A 185 15.71 2.61 -4.02
N GLN A 186 15.29 3.47 -4.94
CA GLN A 186 14.53 4.69 -4.62
C GLN A 186 13.14 4.35 -4.09
N GLN A 187 12.47 3.33 -4.63
CA GLN A 187 11.16 2.88 -4.13
C GLN A 187 11.20 2.57 -2.62
N GLN A 188 12.30 1.96 -2.16
CA GLN A 188 12.52 1.57 -0.78
C GLN A 188 12.77 2.78 0.13
N GLU A 189 13.64 3.71 -0.30
CA GLU A 189 13.92 4.98 0.41
C GLU A 189 12.65 5.82 0.55
N VAL A 190 11.89 5.98 -0.53
CA VAL A 190 10.61 6.71 -0.56
C VAL A 190 9.60 6.08 0.39
N TRP A 191 9.49 4.75 0.39
CA TRP A 191 8.55 4.04 1.26
C TRP A 191 8.91 4.21 2.74
N GLN A 192 10.18 4.05 3.11
CA GLN A 192 10.66 4.30 4.47
C GLN A 192 10.39 5.75 4.91
N THR A 193 10.68 6.72 4.04
CA THR A 193 10.40 8.14 4.28
C THR A 193 8.89 8.39 4.48
N ALA A 194 8.04 7.81 3.66
CA ALA A 194 6.58 7.94 3.78
C ALA A 194 6.02 7.27 5.05
N VAL A 195 6.58 6.12 5.47
CA VAL A 195 6.26 5.45 6.75
C VAL A 195 6.66 6.34 7.94
N GLN A 196 7.79 7.03 7.85
CA GLN A 196 8.24 7.96 8.89
C GLN A 196 7.34 9.21 8.96
N GLU A 197 6.98 9.82 7.82
CA GLU A 197 5.99 10.91 7.77
C GLU A 197 4.59 10.48 8.27
N ALA A 198 4.22 9.21 8.09
CA ALA A 198 2.99 8.62 8.62
C ALA A 198 3.05 8.24 10.11
N GLY A 199 4.18 8.48 10.79
CA GLY A 199 4.34 8.20 12.22
C GLY A 199 4.37 6.71 12.56
N GLY A 200 4.99 5.87 11.70
CA GLY A 200 5.07 4.43 11.94
C GLY A 200 3.76 3.67 11.68
N LYS A 201 2.91 4.20 10.80
CA LYS A 201 1.68 3.57 10.32
C LYS A 201 1.76 3.33 8.81
N VAL A 202 0.85 2.53 8.26
CA VAL A 202 0.73 2.35 6.81
C VAL A 202 0.48 3.72 6.14
N PRO A 203 1.36 4.20 5.24
CA PRO A 203 1.22 5.53 4.67
C PRO A 203 0.04 5.57 3.68
N THR A 204 -0.73 6.65 3.75
CA THR A 204 -1.79 6.92 2.76
C THR A 204 -1.15 7.18 1.39
N GLY A 205 -1.75 6.71 0.30
CA GLY A 205 -1.18 6.90 -1.06
C GLY A 205 -0.95 8.36 -1.47
N ARG A 206 -1.57 9.33 -0.79
CA ARG A 206 -1.24 10.76 -0.93
C ARG A 206 0.15 11.09 -0.36
N ILE A 207 0.47 10.63 0.86
CA ILE A 207 1.78 10.83 1.49
C ILE A 207 2.86 10.24 0.59
N VAL A 208 2.68 9.00 0.14
CA VAL A 208 3.64 8.34 -0.78
C VAL A 208 3.83 9.16 -2.05
N LYS A 209 2.75 9.63 -2.68
CA LYS A 209 2.83 10.47 -3.88
C LYS A 209 3.55 11.80 -3.61
N ASP A 210 3.27 12.46 -2.49
CA ASP A 210 3.85 13.76 -2.14
C ASP A 210 5.37 13.61 -1.84
N VAL A 211 5.80 12.47 -1.27
CA VAL A 211 7.24 12.12 -1.09
C VAL A 211 7.91 11.76 -2.42
N VAL A 212 7.28 10.94 -3.26
CA VAL A 212 7.77 10.63 -4.64
C VAL A 212 8.03 11.93 -5.40
N GLN A 213 7.04 12.82 -5.44
CA GLN A 213 7.12 14.09 -6.17
C GLN A 213 8.30 14.93 -5.67
N ARG A 214 8.47 15.04 -4.34
CA ARG A 214 9.57 15.79 -3.70
C ARG A 214 10.95 15.24 -4.09
N ILE A 215 11.09 13.92 -4.17
CA ILE A 215 12.35 13.26 -4.56
C ILE A 215 12.61 13.45 -6.05
N MET A 216 11.61 13.23 -6.91
CA MET A 216 11.72 13.45 -8.36
C MET A 216 12.06 14.90 -8.72
N GLU A 217 11.43 15.88 -8.07
CA GLU A 217 11.73 17.30 -8.28
C GLU A 217 13.16 17.65 -7.86
N ARG A 218 13.63 17.10 -6.73
CA ARG A 218 15.00 17.28 -6.25
C ARG A 218 16.04 16.68 -7.21
N THR A 219 15.78 15.51 -7.78
CA THR A 219 16.69 14.85 -8.75
C THR A 219 16.61 15.43 -10.16
N LYS A 220 15.57 16.21 -10.48
CA LYS A 220 15.42 16.89 -11.78
C LYS A 220 16.25 18.17 -11.92
N ALA A 221 16.93 18.61 -10.87
CA ALA A 221 17.96 19.63 -10.99
C ALA A 221 19.04 19.14 -11.98
N PRO A 222 19.33 19.85 -13.08
CA PRO A 222 20.33 19.39 -14.05
C PRO A 222 21.68 19.23 -13.35
N ASN A 223 22.22 18.01 -13.36
CA ASN A 223 23.60 17.81 -12.95
C ASN A 223 24.49 18.53 -13.97
N SER A 224 24.99 19.70 -13.60
CA SER A 224 25.82 20.56 -14.45
C SER A 224 27.23 20.03 -14.68
N TYR A 225 27.56 18.87 -14.10
CA TYR A 225 28.90 18.31 -14.07
C TYR A 225 28.96 16.99 -14.85
N CYS A 226 29.94 16.89 -15.74
CA CYS A 226 30.23 15.70 -16.51
C CYS A 226 31.14 14.73 -15.74
N VAL A 227 31.03 13.43 -16.02
CA VAL A 227 31.94 12.42 -15.47
C VAL A 227 33.36 12.70 -15.96
N GLY A 228 34.26 13.04 -15.04
CA GLY A 228 35.64 13.46 -15.32
C GLY A 228 35.96 14.91 -14.97
N GLU A 229 34.96 15.74 -14.65
CA GLU A 229 35.17 17.10 -14.16
C GLU A 229 35.46 17.11 -12.65
N VAL A 230 36.48 17.87 -12.23
CA VAL A 230 36.84 18.02 -10.81
C VAL A 230 35.97 19.11 -10.18
N CYS A 231 34.99 18.70 -9.38
CA CYS A 231 34.09 19.61 -8.67
C CYS A 231 34.60 19.92 -7.26
N GLN A 232 34.60 21.20 -6.87
CA GLN A 232 34.88 21.59 -5.49
C GLN A 232 33.60 21.51 -4.64
N ILE A 233 33.55 20.55 -3.71
CA ILE A 233 32.44 20.43 -2.77
C ILE A 233 32.59 21.49 -1.67
N VAL A 234 31.78 22.55 -1.73
CA VAL A 234 31.75 23.61 -0.71
C VAL A 234 30.59 23.38 0.25
N ALA A 235 30.91 22.96 1.49
CA ALA A 235 29.93 22.83 2.55
C ALA A 235 29.51 24.22 3.07
N LYS A 236 28.37 24.72 2.56
CA LYS A 236 27.89 26.07 2.90
C LYS A 236 27.24 26.15 4.28
N ASP A 237 26.33 25.21 4.57
CA ASP A 237 25.45 25.25 5.76
C ASP A 237 25.37 23.89 6.50
N ASN A 238 26.44 23.09 6.45
CA ASN A 238 26.51 21.80 7.16
C ASN A 238 27.57 21.84 8.28
N PRO A 239 27.18 21.87 9.57
CA PRO A 239 28.12 22.05 10.67
C PRO A 239 29.12 20.89 10.81
N GLU A 240 28.77 19.67 10.42
CA GLU A 240 29.64 18.48 10.52
C GLU A 240 30.80 18.45 9.51
N LEU A 241 30.74 19.32 8.50
CA LEU A 241 31.75 19.47 7.44
C LEU A 241 32.64 20.70 7.66
N ARG A 242 32.34 21.53 8.67
CA ARG A 242 33.12 22.73 9.00
C ARG A 242 34.49 22.33 9.55
N GLY A 243 35.55 22.61 8.79
CA GLY A 243 36.94 22.34 9.17
C GLY A 243 37.57 21.06 8.58
N LYS A 244 36.82 20.23 7.83
CA LYS A 244 37.37 19.03 7.17
C LYS A 244 38.01 19.29 5.79
N GLY A 245 38.17 20.55 5.40
CA GLY A 245 38.61 20.96 4.05
C GLY A 245 40.12 20.93 3.78
N SER A 246 40.95 20.48 4.73
CA SER A 246 42.42 20.51 4.61
C SER A 246 43.08 19.17 4.92
N CYS A 247 42.83 18.18 4.06
CA CYS A 247 43.69 17.00 3.92
C CYS A 247 44.11 16.86 2.45
N GLY A 248 44.93 17.82 2.00
CA GLY A 248 45.71 17.65 0.78
C GLY A 248 47.00 16.92 1.16
N SER A 249 47.20 15.72 0.64
CA SER A 249 48.47 15.00 0.79
C SER A 249 49.61 15.83 0.19
N THR A 250 50.55 16.26 1.02
CA THR A 250 51.81 16.82 0.54
C THR A 250 52.66 15.70 -0.10
N PRO A 251 53.43 16.02 -1.16
CA PRO A 251 54.24 15.04 -1.90
C PRO A 251 55.44 14.51 -1.11
#